data_AF-A0A9W8LQV4-F1
#
_entry.id   AF-A0A9W8LQV4-F1
#
_cell.length_a   1.000
_cell.length_b   1.000
_cell.length_c   1.000
_cell.angle_alpha   90.00
_cell.angle_beta   90.00
_cell.angle_gamma   90.00
#
_symmetry.space_group_name_H-M   'P 1'
#
loop_
_entity.id
_entity.type
_entity.pdbx_description
1 polymer ?
#
loop_
_entity_poly.entity_id
_entity_poly.type
_entity_poly.pdbx_seq_one_letter_code
_entity_poly.pdbx_strand_id
1 'polypeptide(L)'
;TMADDAFAGDGIASISTSRHHRGEEAAMNFDYLKYNFKSLSRTASHEDLAGQSAKDAEEVERRFHMPNEEGLAHLKNTSPVVSKKFHKVLIANRGEIAMRIMRTAHELGLKTVAIYAYEDRLSMHRYKADESYQIAPEGKHTPVGAYLAQDDIVAIAVQRNCDAVHPGYGFLSENVDFAAKVEAAGLKWVGPRPETIDSLGDKVKARSVAIQCGVPVVPGTDGPVDNIKDAE
;
A
#
# COMPACT_ATOMS: atom_id res chain seq x y z
N THR A 1 19.34 -66.16 18.48
CA THR A 1 17.88 -66.39 18.50
C THR A 1 17.33 -65.78 17.23
N MET A 2 16.76 -66.65 16.38
CA MET A 2 15.84 -66.48 15.24
C MET A 2 15.67 -65.05 14.66
N ALA A 3 16.03 -64.78 13.40
CA ALA A 3 15.45 -65.27 12.13
C ALA A 3 14.13 -64.56 11.77
N ASP A 4 14.09 -64.09 10.50
CA ASP A 4 12.94 -63.99 9.59
C ASP A 4 11.88 -62.89 9.90
N ASP A 5 11.24 -62.18 8.96
CA ASP A 5 11.03 -62.26 7.50
C ASP A 5 10.67 -60.82 7.02
N ALA A 6 11.18 -60.29 5.91
CA ALA A 6 10.72 -60.46 4.52
C ALA A 6 9.26 -60.04 4.26
N PHE A 7 9.07 -58.98 3.44
CA PHE A 7 8.28 -58.93 2.20
C PHE A 7 8.34 -57.47 1.67
N ALA A 8 9.12 -57.20 0.63
CA ALA A 8 8.73 -57.26 -0.79
C ALA A 8 7.76 -56.11 -1.18
N GLY A 9 7.96 -55.35 -2.24
CA GLY A 9 8.95 -55.41 -3.31
C GLY A 9 8.65 -54.27 -4.29
N ASP A 10 9.67 -53.93 -5.07
CA ASP A 10 9.67 -53.45 -6.46
C ASP A 10 8.74 -52.27 -6.83
N GLY A 11 9.21 -51.18 -7.41
CA GLY A 11 10.28 -51.09 -8.39
C GLY A 11 9.75 -50.32 -9.60
N ILE A 12 10.30 -49.12 -9.79
CA ILE A 12 10.67 -48.51 -11.08
C ILE A 12 9.60 -48.47 -12.19
N ALA A 13 9.13 -47.26 -12.53
CA ALA A 13 9.08 -46.80 -13.92
C ALA A 13 8.81 -45.29 -14.03
N SER A 14 9.72 -44.61 -14.70
CA SER A 14 9.58 -43.28 -15.27
C SER A 14 8.48 -43.25 -16.34
N ILE A 15 7.60 -42.24 -16.30
CA ILE A 15 6.87 -41.77 -17.48
C ILE A 15 6.83 -40.24 -17.47
N SER A 16 7.47 -39.66 -18.48
CA SER A 16 7.29 -38.28 -18.90
C SER A 16 5.86 -38.10 -19.43
N THR A 17 5.14 -37.08 -18.97
CA THR A 17 4.04 -36.49 -19.73
C THR A 17 4.06 -34.97 -19.57
N SER A 18 4.54 -34.31 -20.62
CA SER A 18 4.16 -32.94 -20.93
C SER A 18 2.63 -32.88 -21.12
N ARG A 19 1.97 -31.94 -20.44
CA ARG A 19 0.65 -31.41 -20.85
C ARG A 19 0.39 -30.04 -20.23
N HIS A 20 0.13 -29.09 -21.12
CA HIS A 20 -0.43 -27.78 -20.83
C HIS A 20 -1.77 -27.87 -20.07
N HIS A 21 -1.92 -27.10 -18.99
CA HIS A 21 -3.18 -26.46 -18.57
C HIS A 21 -2.80 -25.06 -18.08
N ARG A 22 -3.00 -24.01 -18.89
CA ARG A 22 -4.23 -23.18 -19.01
C ARG A 22 -4.80 -22.79 -17.65
N GLY A 23 -4.78 -21.48 -17.41
CA GLY A 23 -5.13 -20.85 -16.15
C GLY A 23 -6.59 -21.03 -15.75
N GLU A 24 -6.80 -21.02 -14.44
CA GLU A 24 -8.09 -20.82 -13.81
C GLU A 24 -7.99 -19.53 -13.00
N GLU A 25 -8.61 -18.49 -13.53
CA GLU A 25 -8.92 -17.27 -12.81
C GLU A 25 -9.83 -17.63 -11.63
N ALA A 26 -9.44 -17.20 -10.42
CA ALA A 26 -10.32 -17.18 -9.27
C ALA A 26 -11.40 -16.11 -9.50
N ALA A 27 -12.45 -16.47 -10.24
CA ALA A 27 -13.68 -15.72 -10.32
C ALA A 27 -14.36 -15.74 -8.95
N MET A 28 -14.06 -14.76 -8.08
CA MET A 28 -14.88 -14.52 -6.90
C MET A 28 -16.27 -14.06 -7.36
N ASN A 29 -17.24 -14.89 -7.04
CA ASN A 29 -18.67 -14.76 -7.32
C ASN A 29 -19.21 -13.35 -7.03
N PHE A 30 -19.52 -12.60 -8.09
CA PHE A 30 -20.27 -11.33 -8.06
C PHE A 30 -21.68 -11.48 -7.45
N ASP A 31 -22.19 -12.71 -7.33
CA ASP A 31 -23.52 -12.98 -6.77
C ASP A 31 -23.61 -12.74 -5.24
N TYR A 32 -22.50 -12.80 -4.50
CA TYR A 32 -22.54 -12.61 -3.05
C TYR A 32 -22.80 -11.15 -2.65
N LEU A 33 -22.37 -10.20 -3.48
CA LEU A 33 -22.63 -8.76 -3.29
C LEU A 33 -24.07 -8.38 -3.67
N LYS A 34 -24.69 -9.08 -4.63
CA LYS A 34 -26.10 -8.86 -5.00
C LYS A 34 -27.06 -9.35 -3.92
N TYR A 35 -26.72 -10.43 -3.22
CA TYR A 35 -27.61 -11.07 -2.25
C TYR A 35 -27.83 -10.22 -0.98
N ASN A 36 -26.81 -9.46 -0.56
CA ASN A 36 -26.88 -8.67 0.68
C ASN A 36 -27.65 -7.35 0.54
N PHE A 37 -27.89 -6.89 -0.69
CA PHE A 37 -28.66 -5.66 -0.93
C PHE A 37 -30.17 -5.93 -0.97
N LYS A 38 -30.57 -7.14 -1.37
CA LYS A 38 -31.99 -7.51 -1.55
C LYS A 38 -32.72 -7.87 -0.26
N SER A 39 -31.99 -8.12 0.84
CA SER A 39 -32.58 -8.48 2.15
C SER A 39 -33.02 -7.26 2.97
N LEU A 40 -32.56 -6.05 2.62
CA LEU A 40 -32.85 -4.80 3.34
C LEU A 40 -34.07 -4.05 2.77
N SER A 41 -34.60 -4.44 1.61
CA SER A 41 -35.72 -3.77 0.94
C SER A 41 -36.95 -4.68 0.86
N ARG A 42 -37.58 -4.99 2.00
CA ARG A 42 -38.93 -5.57 2.02
C ARG A 42 -39.82 -4.73 2.91
N THR A 43 -40.41 -3.68 2.33
CA THR A 43 -41.72 -3.09 2.66
C THR A 43 -41.93 -1.85 1.77
N ALA A 44 -42.24 -2.06 0.50
CA ALA A 44 -42.91 -1.06 -0.34
C ALA A 44 -43.44 -1.74 -1.61
N SER A 45 -44.62 -1.30 -2.05
CA SER A 45 -45.45 -1.81 -3.13
C SER A 45 -44.75 -1.83 -4.50
N HIS A 46 -45.19 -2.76 -5.35
CA HIS A 46 -44.38 -3.44 -6.35
C HIS A 46 -44.27 -2.77 -7.73
N GLU A 47 -44.70 -1.51 -7.91
CA GLU A 47 -44.73 -0.89 -9.25
C GLU A 47 -43.98 0.45 -9.38
N ASP A 48 -43.74 1.20 -8.29
CA ASP A 48 -43.01 2.47 -8.35
C ASP A 48 -41.48 2.35 -8.09
N LEU A 49 -41.03 1.21 -7.55
CA LEU A 49 -39.64 1.01 -7.10
C LEU A 49 -38.64 0.71 -8.22
N ALA A 50 -39.10 0.27 -9.40
CA ALA A 50 -38.20 -0.11 -10.49
C ALA A 50 -37.48 1.10 -11.12
N GLY A 51 -38.18 2.24 -11.23
CA GLY A 51 -37.63 3.47 -11.80
C GLY A 51 -36.77 4.29 -10.83
N GLN A 52 -37.07 4.21 -9.54
CA GLN A 52 -36.28 4.88 -8.49
C GLN A 52 -34.95 4.15 -8.26
N SER A 53 -34.98 2.80 -8.20
CA SER A 53 -33.80 1.94 -8.05
C SER A 53 -32.75 2.13 -9.16
N ALA A 54 -33.18 2.31 -10.42
CA ALA A 54 -32.27 2.51 -11.55
C ALA A 54 -31.61 3.90 -11.53
N LYS A 55 -32.36 4.94 -11.13
CA LYS A 55 -31.81 6.30 -10.99
C LYS A 55 -30.87 6.42 -9.80
N ASP A 56 -31.21 5.77 -8.69
CA ASP A 56 -30.35 5.71 -7.50
C ASP A 56 -29.09 4.90 -7.80
N ALA A 57 -29.18 3.82 -8.59
CA ALA A 57 -28.02 3.06 -9.05
C ALA A 57 -27.12 3.89 -9.99
N GLU A 58 -27.70 4.61 -10.97
CA GLU A 58 -26.95 5.53 -11.84
C GLU A 58 -26.32 6.70 -11.08
N GLU A 59 -27.00 7.23 -10.06
CA GLU A 59 -26.50 8.32 -9.22
C GLU A 59 -25.36 7.84 -8.32
N VAL A 60 -25.48 6.63 -7.76
CA VAL A 60 -24.42 5.95 -7.01
C VAL A 60 -23.23 5.63 -7.95
N GLU A 61 -23.47 5.14 -9.15
CA GLU A 61 -22.45 4.84 -10.17
C GLU A 61 -21.75 6.11 -10.68
N ARG A 62 -22.48 7.24 -10.79
CA ARG A 62 -21.89 8.57 -11.03
C ARG A 62 -21.09 9.09 -9.84
N ARG A 63 -21.50 8.80 -8.60
CA ARG A 63 -20.78 9.19 -7.38
C ARG A 63 -19.46 8.44 -7.20
N PHE A 64 -19.36 7.22 -7.70
CA PHE A 64 -18.18 6.36 -7.62
C PHE A 64 -17.44 6.24 -8.96
N HIS A 65 -17.59 7.22 -9.87
CA HIS A 65 -17.06 7.14 -11.23
C HIS A 65 -15.57 6.79 -11.22
N MET A 66 -15.27 5.52 -11.52
CA MET A 66 -13.94 5.11 -11.91
C MET A 66 -13.62 5.89 -13.18
N PRO A 67 -12.46 6.53 -13.28
CA PRO A 67 -12.12 7.29 -14.47
C PRO A 67 -12.19 6.33 -15.67
N ASN A 68 -13.06 6.64 -16.63
CA ASN A 68 -13.18 5.87 -17.85
C ASN A 68 -11.83 5.87 -18.61
N GLU A 69 -11.62 4.88 -19.47
CA GLU A 69 -10.31 4.65 -20.11
C GLU A 69 -9.82 5.90 -20.89
N GLU A 70 -10.76 6.63 -21.51
CA GLU A 70 -10.51 7.92 -22.15
C GLU A 70 -10.06 9.02 -21.17
N GLY A 71 -10.71 9.13 -20.01
CA GLY A 71 -10.36 10.08 -18.95
C GLY A 71 -8.99 9.79 -18.34
N LEU A 72 -8.65 8.50 -18.17
CA LEU A 72 -7.31 8.08 -17.76
C LEU A 72 -6.25 8.40 -18.81
N ALA A 73 -6.54 8.16 -20.09
CA ALA A 73 -5.63 8.51 -21.18
C ALA A 73 -5.43 10.02 -21.28
N HIS A 74 -6.50 10.81 -21.13
CA HIS A 74 -6.42 12.26 -21.05
C HIS A 74 -5.56 12.70 -19.86
N LEU A 75 -5.81 12.19 -18.65
CA LEU A 75 -5.01 12.51 -17.45
C LEU A 75 -3.53 12.21 -17.65
N LYS A 76 -3.18 11.06 -18.25
CA LYS A 76 -1.79 10.68 -18.54
C LYS A 76 -1.09 11.60 -19.55
N ASN A 77 -1.85 12.23 -20.44
CA ASN A 77 -1.33 13.10 -21.48
C ASN A 77 -1.30 14.57 -21.05
N THR A 78 -2.20 15.00 -20.16
CA THR A 78 -2.35 16.41 -19.76
C THR A 78 -1.85 16.72 -18.36
N SER A 79 -1.74 15.72 -17.47
CA SER A 79 -1.32 15.94 -16.09
C SER A 79 0.21 15.99 -15.99
N PRO A 80 0.79 17.06 -15.41
CA PRO A 80 2.20 17.07 -15.08
C PRO A 80 2.56 16.08 -13.96
N VAL A 81 1.55 15.65 -13.18
CA VAL A 81 1.70 14.70 -12.07
C VAL A 81 1.69 13.26 -12.58
N VAL A 82 0.69 12.92 -13.40
CA VAL A 82 0.53 11.61 -14.02
C VAL A 82 1.14 11.66 -15.41
N SER A 83 2.44 11.42 -15.50
CA SER A 83 3.20 11.44 -16.77
C SER A 83 3.58 10.03 -17.21
N LYS A 84 4.10 9.88 -18.44
CA LYS A 84 4.69 8.61 -18.91
C LYS A 84 5.75 7.98 -17.98
N LYS A 85 6.32 8.78 -17.08
CA LYS A 85 7.38 8.40 -16.12
C LYS A 85 6.88 8.27 -14.68
N PHE A 86 5.56 8.29 -14.46
CA PHE A 86 4.95 8.15 -13.15
C PHE A 86 3.63 7.40 -13.28
N HIS A 87 3.73 6.09 -13.11
CA HIS A 87 2.67 5.14 -13.39
C HIS A 87 2.51 4.06 -12.32
N LYS A 88 3.53 3.81 -11.50
CA LYS A 88 3.48 2.80 -10.45
C LYS A 88 4.04 3.35 -9.14
N VAL A 89 3.26 3.19 -8.06
CA VAL A 89 3.63 3.64 -6.72
C VAL A 89 3.62 2.48 -5.74
N LEU A 90 4.71 2.35 -4.97
CA LEU A 90 4.76 1.48 -3.80
C LEU A 90 4.29 2.25 -2.58
N ILE A 91 3.41 1.65 -1.78
CA ILE A 91 2.96 2.23 -0.52
C ILE A 91 3.73 1.56 0.62
N ALA A 92 4.65 2.30 1.23
CA ALA A 92 5.48 1.82 2.34
C ALA A 92 4.74 1.93 3.68
N ASN A 93 3.53 1.37 3.74
CA ASN A 93 2.66 1.39 4.90
C ASN A 93 1.63 0.25 4.83
N ARG A 94 0.80 0.11 5.88
CA ARG A 94 -0.24 -0.92 6.01
C ARG A 94 -1.61 -0.30 6.33
N GLY A 95 -2.63 -1.15 6.35
CA GLY A 95 -3.94 -0.78 6.90
C GLY A 95 -4.75 0.21 6.06
N GLU A 96 -5.53 1.02 6.75
CA GLU A 96 -6.38 2.10 6.26
C GLU A 96 -5.64 3.13 5.40
N ILE A 97 -4.45 3.58 5.82
CA ILE A 97 -3.71 4.62 5.11
C ILE A 97 -3.18 4.07 3.78
N ALA A 98 -2.74 2.82 3.78
CA ALA A 98 -2.36 2.14 2.56
C ALA A 98 -3.53 2.05 1.58
N MET A 99 -4.73 1.66 2.05
CA MET A 99 -5.94 1.62 1.23
C MET A 99 -6.36 3.02 0.74
N ARG A 100 -6.24 4.05 1.58
CA ARG A 100 -6.56 5.45 1.21
C ARG A 100 -5.69 5.96 0.08
N ILE A 101 -4.38 5.66 0.14
CA ILE A 101 -3.41 6.01 -0.89
C ILE A 101 -3.70 5.23 -2.17
N MET A 102 -3.95 3.92 -2.07
CA MET A 102 -4.30 3.08 -3.23
C MET A 102 -5.53 3.60 -3.95
N ARG A 103 -6.57 4.02 -3.21
CA ARG A 103 -7.76 4.62 -3.80
C ARG A 103 -7.43 5.88 -4.61
N THR A 104 -6.65 6.81 -4.05
CA THR A 104 -6.22 8.01 -4.79
C THR A 104 -5.37 7.65 -6.01
N ALA A 105 -4.44 6.71 -5.85
CA ALA A 105 -3.57 6.26 -6.94
C ALA A 105 -4.41 5.65 -8.08
N HIS A 106 -5.43 4.88 -7.75
CA HIS A 106 -6.37 4.31 -8.72
C HIS A 106 -7.19 5.40 -9.44
N GLU A 107 -7.71 6.39 -8.71
CA GLU A 107 -8.39 7.57 -9.29
C GLU A 107 -7.47 8.37 -10.24
N LEU A 108 -6.16 8.31 -10.04
CA LEU A 108 -5.14 8.91 -10.90
C LEU A 108 -4.64 7.98 -12.02
N GLY A 109 -5.15 6.75 -12.11
CA GLY A 109 -4.73 5.77 -13.11
C GLY A 109 -3.34 5.16 -12.89
N LEU A 110 -2.84 5.24 -11.65
CA LEU A 110 -1.57 4.65 -11.24
C LEU A 110 -1.77 3.21 -10.79
N LYS A 111 -0.78 2.37 -11.09
CA LYS A 111 -0.63 1.04 -10.53
C LYS A 111 -0.08 1.11 -9.12
N THR A 112 -0.54 0.21 -8.27
CA THR A 112 -0.26 0.22 -6.84
C THR A 112 0.44 -1.05 -6.41
N VAL A 113 1.47 -0.90 -5.56
CA VAL A 113 2.20 -2.01 -4.95
C VAL A 113 2.06 -1.90 -3.43
N ALA A 114 1.43 -2.89 -2.81
CA ALA A 114 1.40 -3.06 -1.36
C ALA A 114 2.61 -3.86 -0.86
N ILE A 115 3.05 -3.57 0.35
CA ILE A 115 3.99 -4.40 1.10
C ILE A 115 3.32 -4.92 2.37
N TYR A 116 3.69 -6.11 2.83
CA TYR A 116 3.15 -6.65 4.07
C TYR A 116 4.17 -7.47 4.86
N ALA A 117 4.08 -7.43 6.20
CA ALA A 117 4.72 -8.41 7.07
C ALA A 117 3.96 -9.75 7.01
N TYR A 118 4.60 -10.87 7.31
CA TYR A 118 3.97 -12.19 7.24
C TYR A 118 2.69 -12.30 8.10
N GLU A 119 2.68 -11.65 9.26
CA GLU A 119 1.55 -11.58 10.17
C GLU A 119 0.35 -10.81 9.57
N ASP A 120 0.62 -9.89 8.64
CA ASP A 120 -0.38 -9.11 7.90
C ASP A 120 -0.79 -9.76 6.56
N ARG A 121 -0.43 -11.03 6.29
CA ARG A 121 -0.76 -11.72 5.01
C ARG A 121 -2.27 -11.79 4.70
N LEU A 122 -3.11 -11.63 5.72
CA LEU A 122 -4.58 -11.60 5.62
C LEU A 122 -5.16 -10.18 5.73
N SER A 123 -4.31 -9.15 5.82
CA SER A 123 -4.74 -7.76 5.95
C SER A 123 -5.38 -7.25 4.65
N MET A 124 -6.47 -6.48 4.77
CA MET A 124 -7.26 -6.02 3.63
C MET A 124 -6.47 -5.18 2.62
N HIS A 125 -5.51 -4.37 3.08
CA HIS A 125 -4.72 -3.50 2.20
C HIS A 125 -3.91 -4.30 1.16
N ARG A 126 -3.47 -5.52 1.51
CA ARG A 126 -2.76 -6.43 0.62
C ARG A 126 -3.59 -6.77 -0.62
N TYR A 127 -4.88 -7.02 -0.43
CA TYR A 127 -5.80 -7.44 -1.49
C TYR A 127 -6.38 -6.27 -2.31
N LYS A 128 -6.09 -5.03 -1.92
CA LYS A 128 -6.58 -3.83 -2.61
C LYS A 128 -5.58 -3.19 -3.57
N ALA A 129 -4.31 -3.55 -3.47
CA ALA A 129 -3.31 -3.14 -4.45
C ALA A 129 -3.36 -4.02 -5.71
N ASP A 130 -2.85 -3.50 -6.83
CA ASP A 130 -2.66 -4.29 -8.06
C ASP A 130 -1.63 -5.42 -7.85
N GLU A 131 -0.60 -5.15 -7.05
CA GLU A 131 0.43 -6.12 -6.69
C GLU A 131 0.71 -6.05 -5.18
N SER A 132 1.08 -7.16 -4.56
CA SER A 132 1.48 -7.17 -3.15
C SER A 132 2.66 -8.11 -2.87
N TYR A 133 3.60 -7.66 -2.04
CA TYR A 133 4.82 -8.40 -1.74
C TYR A 133 5.10 -8.47 -0.24
N GLN A 134 5.49 -9.65 0.22
CA GLN A 134 5.97 -9.81 1.59
C GLN A 134 7.32 -9.12 1.71
N ILE A 135 7.50 -8.29 2.74
CA ILE A 135 8.72 -7.47 2.91
C ILE A 135 9.95 -8.34 3.10
N ALA A 136 9.80 -9.40 3.90
CA ALA A 136 10.89 -10.29 4.29
C ALA A 136 10.35 -11.69 4.59
N PRO A 137 11.17 -12.74 4.46
CA PRO A 137 10.81 -14.08 4.92
C PRO A 137 10.34 -14.10 6.38
N GLU A 138 9.47 -15.06 6.71
CA GLU A 138 8.98 -15.26 8.08
C GLU A 138 10.16 -15.38 9.06
N GLY A 139 10.08 -14.67 10.19
CA GLY A 139 11.10 -14.69 11.23
C GLY A 139 12.35 -13.82 10.98
N LYS A 140 12.54 -13.22 9.79
CA LYS A 140 13.68 -12.28 9.55
C LYS A 140 13.55 -11.01 10.39
N HIS A 141 12.34 -10.45 10.46
CA HIS A 141 12.02 -9.24 11.22
C HIS A 141 10.84 -9.49 12.14
N THR A 142 10.70 -8.68 13.20
CA THR A 142 9.44 -8.60 13.93
C THR A 142 8.34 -8.03 13.02
N PRO A 143 7.04 -8.21 13.35
CA PRO A 143 5.95 -7.73 12.49
C PRO A 143 6.05 -6.24 12.20
N VAL A 144 6.42 -5.44 13.21
CA VAL A 144 6.65 -4.00 13.07
C VAL A 144 8.00 -3.71 12.39
N GLY A 145 9.05 -4.45 12.74
CA GLY A 145 10.39 -4.28 12.18
C GLY A 145 10.44 -4.46 10.67
N ALA A 146 9.58 -5.32 10.11
CA ALA A 146 9.43 -5.48 8.66
C ALA A 146 9.08 -4.14 7.97
N TYR A 147 8.13 -3.37 8.51
CA TYR A 147 7.76 -2.06 7.94
C TYR A 147 8.79 -0.96 8.20
N LEU A 148 9.82 -1.23 8.98
CA LEU A 148 10.96 -0.33 9.22
C LEU A 148 12.21 -0.76 8.43
N ALA A 149 12.15 -1.90 7.71
CA ALA A 149 13.26 -2.45 6.95
C ALA A 149 13.46 -1.70 5.61
N GLN A 150 14.06 -0.52 5.70
CA GLN A 150 14.27 0.40 4.56
C GLN A 150 14.84 -0.29 3.31
N ASP A 151 15.89 -1.09 3.48
CA ASP A 151 16.61 -1.71 2.35
C ASP A 151 15.75 -2.78 1.67
N ASP A 152 15.01 -3.58 2.44
CA ASP A 152 14.09 -4.59 1.91
C ASP A 152 12.94 -3.91 1.13
N ILE A 153 12.40 -2.80 1.66
CA ILE A 153 11.33 -2.04 1.02
C ILE A 153 11.81 -1.39 -0.30
N VAL A 154 12.97 -0.73 -0.29
CA VAL A 154 13.56 -0.12 -1.50
C VAL A 154 13.88 -1.20 -2.54
N ALA A 155 14.41 -2.35 -2.12
CA ALA A 155 14.67 -3.46 -3.02
C ALA A 155 13.40 -3.94 -3.73
N ILE A 156 12.28 -4.08 -3.01
CA ILE A 156 10.98 -4.41 -3.61
C ILE A 156 10.55 -3.32 -4.61
N ALA A 157 10.63 -2.04 -4.24
CA ALA A 157 10.23 -0.94 -5.12
C ALA A 157 10.99 -0.98 -6.46
N VAL A 158 12.31 -1.14 -6.40
CA VAL A 158 13.17 -1.23 -7.59
C VAL A 158 12.87 -2.48 -8.41
N GLN A 159 12.82 -3.67 -7.78
CA GLN A 159 12.55 -4.94 -8.47
C GLN A 159 11.20 -4.97 -9.18
N ARG A 160 10.22 -4.20 -8.66
CA ARG A 160 8.86 -4.14 -9.21
C ARG A 160 8.63 -2.97 -10.16
N ASN A 161 9.72 -2.27 -10.52
CA ASN A 161 9.72 -1.12 -11.41
C ASN A 161 8.70 -0.06 -10.96
N CYS A 162 8.69 0.23 -9.66
CA CYS A 162 7.94 1.37 -9.15
C CYS A 162 8.63 2.66 -9.56
N ASP A 163 7.87 3.72 -9.77
CA ASP A 163 8.41 5.06 -10.03
C ASP A 163 8.54 5.87 -8.74
N ALA A 164 7.82 5.48 -7.69
CA ALA A 164 7.70 6.26 -6.47
C ALA A 164 7.37 5.40 -5.25
N VAL A 165 7.70 5.95 -4.07
CA VAL A 165 7.33 5.41 -2.77
C VAL A 165 6.50 6.45 -2.01
N HIS A 166 5.31 6.05 -1.59
CA HIS A 166 4.47 6.84 -0.70
C HIS A 166 4.53 6.25 0.72
N PRO A 167 5.01 6.99 1.73
CA PRO A 167 5.22 6.44 3.06
C PRO A 167 3.97 6.44 3.94
N GLY A 168 2.94 7.24 3.61
CA GLY A 168 1.77 7.41 4.47
C GLY A 168 2.15 8.24 5.70
N TYR A 169 1.76 7.78 6.89
CA TYR A 169 2.15 8.38 8.16
C TYR A 169 2.67 7.31 9.14
N GLY A 170 3.39 7.75 10.18
CA GLY A 170 4.11 6.83 11.07
C GLY A 170 5.18 6.04 10.30
N PHE A 171 5.66 4.93 10.88
CA PHE A 171 6.74 4.10 10.31
C PHE A 171 7.92 4.94 9.81
N LEU A 172 8.14 4.98 8.50
CA LEU A 172 9.28 5.63 7.86
C LEU A 172 8.92 6.99 7.21
N SER A 173 7.70 7.50 7.41
CA SER A 173 7.23 8.76 6.77
C SER A 173 8.02 10.01 7.16
N GLU A 174 8.61 10.02 8.35
CA GLU A 174 9.45 11.12 8.86
C GLU A 174 10.92 10.68 8.99
N ASN A 175 11.31 9.59 8.32
CA ASN A 175 12.67 9.07 8.38
C ASN A 175 13.51 9.65 7.23
N VAL A 176 14.45 10.53 7.59
CA VAL A 176 15.36 11.21 6.64
C VAL A 176 16.14 10.20 5.79
N ASP A 177 16.70 9.16 6.42
CA ASP A 177 17.51 8.16 5.75
C ASP A 177 16.70 7.38 4.71
N PHE A 178 15.44 7.05 5.02
CA PHE A 178 14.57 6.35 4.10
C PHE A 178 14.21 7.20 2.89
N ALA A 179 13.84 8.46 3.09
CA ALA A 179 13.57 9.39 1.99
C ALA A 179 14.79 9.53 1.08
N ALA A 180 15.98 9.71 1.66
CA ALA A 180 17.23 9.81 0.92
C ALA A 180 17.58 8.51 0.17
N LYS A 181 17.36 7.34 0.77
CA LYS A 181 17.58 6.03 0.10
C LYS A 181 16.62 5.81 -1.07
N VAL A 182 15.35 6.21 -0.95
CA VAL A 182 14.38 6.14 -2.04
C VAL A 182 14.85 7.01 -3.21
N GLU A 183 15.24 8.26 -2.95
CA GLU A 183 15.75 9.17 -3.99
C GLU A 183 17.05 8.66 -4.62
N ALA A 184 17.98 8.14 -3.81
CA ALA A 184 19.24 7.55 -4.28
C ALA A 184 19.02 6.30 -5.15
N ALA A 185 17.94 5.56 -4.94
CA ALA A 185 17.53 4.43 -5.78
C ALA A 185 16.85 4.87 -7.10
N GLY A 186 16.75 6.17 -7.37
CA GLY A 186 16.12 6.73 -8.58
C GLY A 186 14.59 6.74 -8.51
N LEU A 187 14.01 6.51 -7.33
CA LEU A 187 12.57 6.53 -7.08
C LEU A 187 12.15 7.91 -6.57
N LYS A 188 10.93 8.33 -6.89
CA LYS A 188 10.38 9.56 -6.31
C LYS A 188 9.88 9.32 -4.89
N TRP A 189 10.31 10.17 -3.97
CA TRP A 189 9.74 10.26 -2.63
C TRP A 189 8.45 11.08 -2.65
N VAL A 190 7.32 10.50 -2.21
CA VAL A 190 6.06 11.24 -2.07
C VAL A 190 6.00 11.85 -0.67
N GLY A 191 6.71 12.96 -0.51
CA GLY A 191 6.80 13.70 0.75
C GLY A 191 7.69 14.94 0.61
N PRO A 192 7.96 15.65 1.71
CA PRO A 192 8.93 16.74 1.72
C PRO A 192 10.35 16.20 1.50
N ARG A 193 11.26 17.08 1.06
CA ARG A 193 12.67 16.70 0.80
C ARG A 193 13.34 16.21 2.10
N PRO A 194 14.36 15.32 2.02
CA PRO A 194 15.09 14.85 3.20
C PRO A 194 15.59 16.00 4.10
N GLU A 195 16.06 17.11 3.54
CA GLU A 195 16.53 18.27 4.32
C GLU A 195 15.38 18.93 5.09
N THR A 196 14.18 18.96 4.49
CA THR A 196 12.98 19.47 5.17
C THR A 196 12.57 18.53 6.31
N ILE A 197 12.63 17.21 6.09
CA ILE A 197 12.36 16.22 7.14
C ILE A 197 13.33 16.39 8.31
N ASP A 198 14.65 16.52 8.06
CA ASP A 198 15.63 16.73 9.13
C ASP A 198 15.38 18.03 9.90
N SER A 199 15.07 19.12 9.19
CA SER A 199 14.85 20.43 9.82
C SER A 199 13.60 20.49 10.69
N LEU A 200 12.57 19.69 10.40
CA LEU A 200 11.27 19.73 11.07
C LEU A 200 11.00 18.51 11.97
N GLY A 201 11.74 17.42 11.82
CA GLY A 201 11.59 16.20 12.63
C GLY A 201 12.15 16.35 14.04
N ASP A 202 13.16 17.22 14.22
CA ASP A 202 13.66 17.62 15.53
C ASP A 202 12.93 18.87 16.02
N LYS A 203 12.29 18.80 17.19
CA LYS A 203 11.48 19.90 17.74
C LYS A 203 12.29 21.17 18.03
N VAL A 204 13.56 21.04 18.39
CA VAL A 204 14.47 22.19 18.65
C VAL A 204 14.87 22.83 17.32
N LYS A 205 15.24 22.04 16.32
CA LYS A 205 15.51 22.54 14.97
C LYS A 205 14.27 23.21 14.38
N ALA A 206 13.11 22.58 14.49
CA ALA A 206 11.84 23.11 14.00
C ALA A 206 11.47 24.45 14.65
N ARG A 207 11.68 24.57 15.97
CA ARG A 207 11.50 25.85 16.69
C ARG A 207 12.44 26.92 16.17
N SER A 208 13.70 26.57 15.93
CA SER A 208 14.70 27.50 15.37
C SER A 208 14.28 28.00 13.99
N VAL A 209 13.79 27.10 13.12
CA VAL A 209 13.23 27.45 11.80
C VAL A 209 12.02 28.38 11.93
N ALA A 210 11.10 28.09 12.87
CA ALA A 210 9.93 28.94 13.10
C ALA A 210 10.33 30.37 13.51
N ILE A 211 11.30 30.53 14.43
CA ILE A 211 11.83 31.83 14.84
C ILE A 211 12.45 32.58 13.64
N GLN A 212 13.27 31.89 12.84
CA GLN A 212 13.90 32.49 11.64
C GLN A 212 12.88 32.98 10.62
N CYS A 213 11.74 32.29 10.50
CA CYS A 213 10.62 32.69 9.65
C CYS A 213 9.70 33.76 10.28
N GLY A 214 10.02 34.27 11.47
CA GLY A 214 9.19 35.26 12.18
C GLY A 214 7.87 34.69 12.72
N VAL A 215 7.76 33.37 12.86
CA VAL A 215 6.58 32.71 13.43
C VAL A 215 6.66 32.75 14.96
N PRO A 216 5.63 33.23 15.67
CA PRO A 216 5.62 33.21 17.14
C PRO A 216 5.73 31.78 17.67
N VAL A 217 6.69 31.54 18.57
CA VAL A 217 6.90 30.25 19.24
C VAL A 217 6.60 30.33 20.73
N VAL A 218 6.29 29.18 21.33
CA VAL A 218 6.14 29.09 22.79
C VAL A 218 7.50 29.41 23.45
N PRO A 219 7.52 30.28 24.48
CA PRO A 219 8.72 30.53 25.27
C PRO A 219 9.23 29.22 25.90
N GLY A 220 10.54 29.01 25.85
CA GLY A 220 11.20 27.81 26.33
C GLY A 220 12.71 27.93 26.15
N THR A 221 13.44 26.92 26.60
CA THR A 221 14.90 26.86 26.49
C THR A 221 15.35 26.93 25.04
N ASP A 222 16.56 27.47 24.82
CA ASP A 222 17.11 27.64 23.47
C ASP A 222 17.52 26.31 22.82
N GLY A 223 17.65 25.25 23.61
CA GLY A 223 17.98 23.91 23.15
C GLY A 223 17.49 22.82 24.10
N PRO A 224 17.89 21.56 23.85
CA PRO A 224 17.67 20.47 24.78
C PRO A 224 18.28 20.79 26.14
N VAL A 225 17.62 20.36 27.21
CA VAL A 225 18.17 20.39 28.56
C VAL A 225 18.74 19.01 28.90
N ASP A 226 20.00 18.96 29.29
CA ASP A 226 20.69 17.70 29.58
C ASP A 226 20.42 17.20 31.00
N ASN A 227 19.93 18.07 31.88
CA ASN A 227 19.68 17.74 33.28
C ASN A 227 18.50 18.55 33.86
N ILE A 228 17.96 18.09 35.00
CA ILE A 228 16.79 18.68 35.66
C ILE A 228 17.05 20.12 36.14
N LYS A 229 18.30 20.45 36.52
CA LYS A 229 18.61 21.78 37.06
C LYS A 229 18.50 22.87 36.00
N ASP A 230 18.76 22.54 34.74
CA ASP A 230 18.60 23.46 33.61
C ASP A 230 17.13 23.65 33.19
N ALA A 231 16.19 22.93 33.83
CA ALA A 231 14.76 22.99 33.58
C ALA A 231 13.95 23.71 34.69
N GLU A 232 14.60 24.14 35.77
CA GLU A 232 14.04 24.99 36.84
C GLU A 232 14.03 26.47 36.44
#